data_AF-C0ME39-F1
#
_entry.id   AF-C0ME39-F1
#
_cell.length_a   1.000
_cell.length_b   1.000
_cell.length_c   1.000
_cell.angle_alpha   90.00
_cell.angle_beta   90.00
_cell.angle_gamma   90.00
#
_symmetry.space_group_name_H-M   'P 1'
#
loop_
_entity.id
_entity.type
_entity.pdbx_description
1 polymer ?
#
loop_
_entity_poly.entity_id
_entity_poly.type
_entity_poly.pdbx_seq_one_letter_code
_entity_poly.pdbx_strand_id
1 'polypeptide(L)'
;MVMLMRTLLFPVDNGLGTGLTGNGLAAEYDLWTGKVTWRQLGDGKIKRQQKVAAIINLIAAAISPFVIMSIIFTAKSLKLFDVDTSTTIYRYAPLMVGLVFFFSFELLMLAIRRLYPLAKEEPNKEQQHLYFKTMYDITIRKNDIMPQNSIPFLGTYIAFLIAFSAIPIFYFQYLQQNSFWSYLETLVGSSILISLFPNFLWNVLLKQLIYIKLIRQTKERILKSET
;
A
#
# COMPACT_ATOMS: atom_id res chain seq x y z
N MET A 1 -7.26 0.91 -19.12
CA MET A 1 -7.92 0.13 -18.04
C MET A 1 -7.00 0.10 -16.82
N VAL A 2 -7.47 0.43 -15.60
CA VAL A 2 -6.72 0.12 -14.36
C VAL A 2 -6.88 -1.38 -14.14
N MET A 3 -5.79 -2.12 -13.99
CA MET A 3 -5.87 -3.52 -13.60
C MET A 3 -5.30 -3.62 -12.18
N LEU A 4 -6.15 -4.02 -11.23
CA LEU A 4 -5.77 -4.25 -9.84
C LEU A 4 -4.63 -5.28 -9.81
N MET A 5 -3.67 -5.08 -8.90
CA MET A 5 -2.56 -6.01 -8.66
C MET A 5 -1.71 -6.32 -9.91
N ARG A 6 -1.59 -5.38 -10.86
CA ARG A 6 -0.70 -5.48 -12.03
C ARG A 6 0.53 -4.58 -11.92
N THR A 7 0.35 -3.37 -11.41
CA THR A 7 1.39 -2.35 -11.38
C THR A 7 1.83 -2.09 -9.95
N LEU A 8 3.11 -2.31 -9.68
CA LEU A 8 3.75 -2.04 -8.41
C LEU A 8 4.29 -0.61 -8.41
N LEU A 9 3.89 0.17 -7.41
CA LEU A 9 4.25 1.58 -7.30
C LEU A 9 5.45 1.78 -6.38
N PHE A 10 6.46 2.49 -6.89
CA PHE A 10 7.61 2.92 -6.10
C PHE A 10 7.43 4.35 -5.56
N PRO A 11 8.04 4.69 -4.41
CA PRO A 11 7.93 6.02 -3.82
C PRO A 11 8.41 7.13 -4.76
N VAL A 12 7.87 8.33 -4.62
CA VAL A 12 8.40 9.51 -5.34
C VAL A 12 9.69 9.93 -4.67
N ASP A 13 10.72 10.23 -5.46
CA ASP A 13 11.89 10.97 -4.98
C ASP A 13 11.46 12.42 -4.67
N ASN A 14 11.13 12.65 -3.40
CA ASN A 14 10.66 13.92 -2.88
C ASN A 14 11.75 14.71 -2.14
N GLY A 15 12.99 14.21 -2.10
CA GLY A 15 14.12 14.84 -1.41
C GLY A 15 14.04 14.79 0.13
N LEU A 16 13.05 14.09 0.70
CA LEU A 16 12.87 13.99 2.15
C LEU A 16 13.51 12.70 2.70
N GLY A 17 14.83 12.57 2.52
CA GLY A 17 15.62 11.42 2.97
C GLY A 17 17.06 11.44 2.46
N THR A 18 17.93 10.64 3.08
CA THR A 18 19.36 10.60 2.79
C THR A 18 19.61 10.00 1.39
N GLY A 19 20.22 10.78 0.49
CA GLY A 19 20.53 10.33 -0.87
C GLY A 19 19.36 10.46 -1.87
N LEU A 20 18.23 11.03 -1.45
CA LEU A 20 17.15 11.45 -2.33
C LEU A 20 17.50 12.79 -2.99
N THR A 21 17.23 12.90 -4.29
CA THR A 21 17.62 14.08 -5.09
C THR A 21 16.53 15.15 -5.14
N GLY A 22 15.28 14.79 -4.79
CA GLY A 22 14.12 15.70 -4.88
C GLY A 22 13.65 15.99 -6.30
N ASN A 23 14.11 15.23 -7.28
CA ASN A 23 13.81 15.46 -8.71
C ASN A 23 12.38 15.04 -9.13
N GLY A 24 11.54 14.58 -8.19
CA GLY A 24 10.17 14.16 -8.42
C GLY A 24 10.04 12.84 -9.18
N LEU A 25 11.12 12.11 -9.39
CA LEU A 25 11.12 10.87 -10.17
C LEU A 25 10.36 9.76 -9.44
N ALA A 26 9.61 8.97 -10.18
CA ALA A 26 8.93 7.81 -9.66
C ALA A 26 8.85 6.68 -10.68
N ALA A 27 9.07 5.45 -10.21
CA ALA A 27 8.91 4.26 -11.02
C ALA A 27 7.58 3.55 -10.78
N GLU A 28 7.06 2.95 -11.85
CA GLU A 28 6.00 1.95 -11.85
C GLU A 28 6.56 0.67 -12.47
N TYR A 29 6.33 -0.48 -11.86
CA TYR A 29 6.73 -1.77 -12.43
C TYR A 29 5.51 -2.63 -12.74
N ASP A 30 5.36 -3.01 -14.00
CA ASP A 30 4.32 -3.93 -14.44
C ASP A 30 4.79 -5.37 -14.20
N LEU A 31 4.09 -6.09 -13.31
CA LEU A 31 4.49 -7.44 -12.90
C LEU A 31 4.36 -8.49 -14.01
N TRP A 32 3.52 -8.25 -15.01
CA TRP A 32 3.24 -9.21 -16.07
C TRP A 32 4.23 -9.07 -17.22
N THR A 33 4.56 -7.82 -17.58
CA THR A 33 5.49 -7.52 -18.67
C THR A 33 6.93 -7.34 -18.20
N GLY A 34 7.14 -7.10 -16.90
CA GLY A 34 8.43 -6.75 -16.33
C GLY A 34 8.93 -5.36 -16.71
N LYS A 35 8.09 -4.53 -17.33
CA LYS A 35 8.45 -3.19 -17.79
C LYS A 35 8.42 -2.18 -16.65
N VAL A 36 9.46 -1.34 -16.58
CA VAL A 36 9.48 -0.15 -15.73
C VAL A 36 8.96 1.05 -16.54
N THR A 37 8.03 1.79 -15.97
CA THR A 37 7.55 3.07 -16.51
C THR A 37 7.93 4.18 -15.55
N TRP A 38 8.46 5.27 -16.10
CA TRP A 38 8.93 6.41 -15.32
C TRP A 38 7.94 7.56 -15.39
N ARG A 39 7.70 8.18 -14.24
CA ARG A 39 6.90 9.40 -14.09
C ARG A 39 7.73 10.45 -13.37
N GLN A 40 7.46 11.71 -13.67
CA GLN A 40 8.17 12.81 -13.04
C GLN A 40 7.18 13.87 -12.52
N LEU A 41 7.24 14.11 -11.22
CA LEU A 41 6.54 15.21 -10.60
C LEU A 41 7.26 16.54 -10.85
N GLY A 42 6.51 17.59 -11.17
CA GLY A 42 7.05 18.96 -11.16
C GLY A 42 6.96 19.62 -9.78
N ASP A 43 7.89 20.51 -9.48
CA ASP A 43 8.12 21.13 -8.16
C ASP A 43 6.88 21.80 -7.53
N GLY A 44 6.02 22.43 -8.34
CA GLY A 44 4.79 23.07 -7.85
C GLY A 44 3.66 22.12 -7.42
N LYS A 45 3.77 20.81 -7.70
CA LYS A 45 2.69 19.82 -7.51
C LYS A 45 2.79 19.00 -6.22
N ILE A 46 3.93 19.02 -5.52
CA ILE A 46 4.17 18.22 -4.31
C ILE A 46 3.24 18.67 -3.15
N LYS A 47 3.14 19.99 -2.88
CA LYS A 47 2.24 20.53 -1.83
C LYS A 47 0.75 20.34 -2.15
N ARG A 48 0.37 20.39 -3.43
CA ARG A 48 -1.02 20.17 -3.88
C ARG A 48 -1.40 18.70 -3.76
N GLN A 49 -0.45 17.78 -3.95
CA GLN A 49 -0.68 16.35 -3.76
C GLN A 49 -0.89 15.95 -2.31
N GLN A 50 -0.16 16.52 -1.35
CA GLN A 50 -0.42 16.25 0.06
C GLN A 50 -1.86 16.61 0.45
N LYS A 51 -2.37 17.75 -0.04
CA LYS A 51 -3.77 18.16 0.16
C LYS A 51 -4.78 17.23 -0.53
N VAL A 52 -4.53 16.83 -1.76
CA VAL A 52 -5.42 15.93 -2.51
C VAL A 52 -5.41 14.51 -1.92
N ALA A 53 -4.25 13.98 -1.55
CA ALA A 53 -4.13 12.68 -0.89
C ALA A 53 -4.84 12.67 0.48
N ALA A 54 -4.75 13.77 1.25
CA ALA A 54 -5.48 13.91 2.52
C ALA A 54 -7.00 13.90 2.30
N ILE A 55 -7.51 14.64 1.30
CA ILE A 55 -8.94 14.68 0.97
C ILE A 55 -9.42 13.31 0.48
N ILE A 56 -8.64 12.60 -0.34
CA ILE A 56 -9.09 11.31 -0.84
C ILE A 56 -8.95 10.21 0.23
N ASN A 57 -7.97 10.26 1.13
CA ASN A 57 -7.92 9.38 2.29
C ASN A 57 -9.13 9.59 3.21
N LEU A 58 -9.56 10.84 3.41
CA LEU A 58 -10.78 11.17 4.16
C LEU A 58 -12.03 10.55 3.51
N ILE A 59 -12.13 10.64 2.18
CA ILE A 59 -13.25 10.07 1.40
C ILE A 59 -13.22 8.54 1.41
N ALA A 60 -12.05 7.92 1.21
CA ALA A 60 -11.89 6.47 1.23
C ALA A 60 -12.17 5.87 2.62
N ALA A 61 -11.79 6.57 3.69
CA ALA A 61 -12.11 6.20 5.07
C ALA A 61 -13.62 6.29 5.36
N ALA A 62 -14.32 7.25 4.76
CA ALA A 62 -15.76 7.46 4.98
C ALA A 62 -16.66 6.47 4.21
N ILE A 63 -16.25 6.03 3.01
CA ILE A 63 -17.15 5.31 2.10
C ILE A 63 -17.17 3.78 2.35
N SER A 64 -16.10 3.16 2.87
CA SER A 64 -16.01 1.69 2.91
C SER A 64 -16.83 1.01 4.03
N PRO A 65 -16.72 1.40 5.32
CA PRO A 65 -17.38 0.66 6.40
C PRO A 65 -18.88 0.92 6.48
N PHE A 66 -19.29 2.17 6.26
CA PHE A 66 -20.69 2.59 6.35
C PHE A 66 -21.54 2.04 5.21
N VAL A 67 -21.01 1.97 3.99
CA VAL A 67 -21.73 1.43 2.82
C VAL A 67 -21.87 -0.09 2.95
N ILE A 68 -20.81 -0.82 3.29
CA ILE A 68 -20.89 -2.27 3.50
C ILE A 68 -21.83 -2.58 4.67
N MET A 69 -21.80 -1.80 5.75
CA MET A 69 -22.72 -1.95 6.88
C MET A 69 -24.16 -1.63 6.50
N SER A 70 -24.41 -0.61 5.69
CA SER A 70 -25.74 -0.28 5.17
C SER A 70 -26.27 -1.42 4.30
N ILE A 71 -25.45 -1.99 3.41
CA ILE A 71 -25.84 -3.15 2.60
C ILE A 71 -26.16 -4.36 3.49
N ILE A 72 -25.32 -4.67 4.48
CA ILE A 72 -25.52 -5.80 5.39
C ILE A 72 -26.77 -5.60 6.26
N PHE A 73 -26.98 -4.41 6.82
CA PHE A 73 -28.10 -4.11 7.70
C PHE A 73 -29.42 -4.03 6.94
N THR A 74 -29.42 -3.40 5.75
CA THR A 74 -30.57 -3.39 4.83
C THR A 74 -30.90 -4.80 4.36
N ALA A 75 -29.91 -5.65 4.06
CA ALA A 75 -30.18 -7.03 3.68
C ALA A 75 -30.75 -7.87 4.83
N LYS A 76 -30.29 -7.63 6.08
CA LYS A 76 -30.86 -8.25 7.28
C LYS A 76 -32.28 -7.75 7.56
N SER A 77 -32.55 -6.44 7.48
CA SER A 77 -33.88 -5.88 7.75
C SER A 77 -34.91 -6.35 6.72
N LEU A 78 -34.48 -6.52 5.46
CA LEU A 78 -35.30 -7.04 4.38
C LEU A 78 -35.36 -8.59 4.33
N LYS A 79 -34.70 -9.30 5.26
CA LYS A 79 -34.61 -10.77 5.31
C LYS A 79 -34.24 -11.40 3.96
N LEU A 80 -33.32 -10.75 3.22
CA LEU A 80 -32.96 -11.17 1.86
C LEU A 80 -32.11 -12.45 1.82
N PHE A 81 -31.61 -12.91 2.97
CA PHE A 81 -30.74 -14.07 3.11
C PHE A 81 -31.28 -15.02 4.17
N ASP A 82 -31.12 -16.32 3.95
CA ASP A 82 -31.38 -17.34 4.97
C ASP A 82 -30.52 -17.09 6.21
N VAL A 83 -31.03 -17.54 7.37
CA VAL A 83 -30.40 -17.30 8.68
C VAL A 83 -28.94 -17.77 8.70
N ASP A 84 -28.63 -18.90 8.07
CA ASP A 84 -27.27 -19.43 7.96
C ASP A 84 -26.35 -18.56 7.08
N THR A 85 -26.88 -18.04 5.97
CA THR A 85 -26.15 -17.17 5.06
C THR A 85 -25.85 -15.83 5.73
N SER A 86 -26.83 -15.25 6.44
CA SER A 86 -26.63 -14.00 7.18
C SER A 86 -25.56 -14.16 8.27
N THR A 87 -25.60 -15.24 9.05
CA THR A 87 -24.64 -15.54 10.11
C THR A 87 -23.22 -15.72 9.55
N THR A 88 -23.10 -16.35 8.39
CA THR A 88 -21.83 -16.53 7.68
C THR A 88 -21.26 -15.18 7.22
N ILE A 89 -22.08 -14.33 6.59
CA ILE A 89 -21.68 -12.99 6.14
C ILE A 89 -21.19 -12.15 7.33
N TYR A 90 -21.92 -12.16 8.45
CA TYR A 90 -21.50 -11.46 9.66
C TYR A 90 -20.17 -11.98 10.19
N ARG A 91 -19.98 -13.30 10.25
CA ARG A 91 -18.73 -13.89 10.73
C ARG A 91 -17.54 -13.41 9.92
N TYR A 92 -17.64 -13.40 8.59
CA TYR A 92 -16.55 -13.03 7.68
C TYR A 92 -16.50 -11.54 7.30
N ALA A 93 -17.39 -10.70 7.84
CA ALA A 93 -17.42 -9.28 7.51
C ALA A 93 -16.07 -8.57 7.71
N PRO A 94 -15.29 -8.82 8.79
CA PRO A 94 -13.98 -8.19 8.93
C PRO A 94 -13.00 -8.54 7.82
N LEU A 95 -13.07 -9.78 7.31
CA LEU A 95 -12.25 -10.23 6.19
C LEU A 95 -12.64 -9.49 4.90
N MET A 96 -13.94 -9.46 4.60
CA MET A 96 -14.46 -8.82 3.39
C MET A 96 -14.16 -7.32 3.39
N VAL A 97 -14.44 -6.62 4.49
CA VAL A 97 -14.18 -5.19 4.65
C VAL A 97 -12.67 -4.91 4.63
N GLY A 98 -11.86 -5.76 5.26
CA GLY A 98 -10.40 -5.63 5.23
C GLY A 98 -9.81 -5.76 3.83
N LEU A 99 -10.31 -6.68 3.01
CA LEU A 99 -9.93 -6.78 1.59
C LEU A 99 -10.37 -5.55 0.80
N VAL A 100 -11.59 -5.05 1.05
CA VAL A 100 -12.07 -3.81 0.42
C VAL A 100 -11.18 -2.62 0.81
N PHE A 101 -10.76 -2.50 2.06
CA PHE A 101 -9.80 -1.47 2.49
C PHE A 101 -8.48 -1.57 1.73
N PHE A 102 -7.90 -2.77 1.65
CA PHE A 102 -6.66 -2.98 0.90
C PHE A 102 -6.81 -2.56 -0.58
N PHE A 103 -7.85 -3.04 -1.26
CA PHE A 103 -8.05 -2.70 -2.68
C PHE A 103 -8.38 -1.24 -2.89
N SER A 104 -9.16 -0.63 -2.00
CA SER A 104 -9.48 0.81 -2.06
C SER A 104 -8.22 1.64 -1.92
N PHE A 105 -7.34 1.27 -0.99
CA PHE A 105 -6.05 1.91 -0.81
C PHE A 105 -5.16 1.76 -2.06
N GLU A 106 -5.03 0.55 -2.62
CA GLU A 106 -4.22 0.35 -3.84
C GLU A 106 -4.76 1.11 -5.05
N LEU A 107 -6.09 1.11 -5.25
CA LEU A 107 -6.75 1.88 -6.30
C LEU A 107 -6.52 3.37 -6.12
N LEU A 108 -6.59 3.86 -4.89
CA LEU A 108 -6.31 5.24 -4.56
C LEU A 108 -4.86 5.60 -4.92
N MET A 109 -3.89 4.79 -4.50
CA MET A 109 -2.49 5.03 -4.81
C MET A 109 -2.22 5.03 -6.32
N LEU A 110 -2.86 4.13 -7.07
CA LEU A 110 -2.82 4.11 -8.54
C LEU A 110 -3.47 5.34 -9.16
N ALA A 111 -4.62 5.78 -8.64
CA ALA A 111 -5.32 6.97 -9.13
C ALA A 111 -4.50 8.24 -8.92
N ILE A 112 -3.90 8.40 -7.73
CA ILE A 112 -2.99 9.50 -7.42
C ILE A 112 -1.79 9.46 -8.37
N ARG A 113 -1.16 8.29 -8.54
CA ARG A 113 0.02 8.13 -9.39
C ARG A 113 -0.23 8.53 -10.85
N ARG A 114 -1.43 8.28 -11.37
CA ARG A 114 -1.80 8.66 -12.74
C ARG A 114 -1.83 10.15 -13.00
N LEU A 115 -2.00 10.97 -11.95
CA LEU A 115 -1.91 12.42 -12.06
C LEU A 115 -0.48 12.89 -12.36
N TYR A 116 0.52 12.01 -12.23
CA TYR A 116 1.92 12.34 -12.43
C TYR A 116 2.22 12.12 -13.91
N PRO A 117 2.74 13.12 -14.64
CA PRO A 117 3.03 12.95 -16.06
C PRO A 117 4.12 11.89 -16.24
N LEU A 118 4.06 11.17 -17.36
CA LEU A 118 5.16 10.31 -17.78
C LEU A 118 6.43 11.16 -17.92
N ALA A 119 7.57 10.60 -17.51
CA ALA A 119 8.85 11.23 -17.77
C ALA A 119 9.02 11.37 -19.28
N LYS A 120 9.54 12.52 -19.74
CA LYS A 120 9.76 12.77 -21.17
C LYS A 120 10.75 11.77 -21.77
N GLU A 121 11.76 11.43 -20.98
CA GLU A 121 12.80 10.48 -21.32
C GLU A 121 12.96 9.50 -20.16
N GLU A 122 13.35 8.28 -20.49
CA GLU A 122 13.73 7.31 -19.47
C GLU A 122 15.04 7.77 -18.80
N PRO A 123 15.13 7.78 -17.45
CA PRO A 123 16.36 8.16 -16.76
C PRO A 123 17.52 7.30 -17.21
N ASN A 124 18.73 7.86 -17.20
CA ASN A 124 19.92 7.11 -17.56
C ASN A 124 20.15 5.94 -16.57
N LYS A 125 20.90 4.91 -17.00
CA LYS A 125 21.03 3.66 -16.22
C LYS A 125 21.58 3.89 -14.80
N GLU A 126 22.49 4.85 -14.65
CA GLU A 126 23.07 5.22 -13.35
C GLU A 126 22.02 5.85 -12.43
N GLN A 127 21.20 6.78 -12.95
CA GLN A 127 20.08 7.39 -12.22
C GLN A 127 19.03 6.36 -11.85
N GLN A 128 18.72 5.40 -12.73
CA GLN A 128 17.82 4.30 -12.39
C GLN A 128 18.37 3.45 -11.25
N HIS A 129 19.66 3.09 -11.32
CA HIS A 129 20.33 2.31 -10.29
C HIS A 129 20.34 3.05 -8.95
N LEU A 130 20.72 4.33 -8.98
CA LEU A 130 20.74 5.21 -7.81
C LEU A 130 19.35 5.31 -7.19
N TYR A 131 18.32 5.59 -8.00
CA TYR A 131 16.93 5.66 -7.53
C TYR A 131 16.50 4.36 -6.83
N PHE A 132 16.64 3.19 -7.47
CA PHE A 132 16.19 1.93 -6.85
C PHE A 132 17.00 1.58 -5.61
N LYS A 133 18.32 1.81 -5.63
CA LYS A 133 19.19 1.53 -4.49
C LYS A 133 18.88 2.45 -3.32
N THR A 134 18.76 3.75 -3.54
CA THR A 134 18.41 4.71 -2.48
C THR A 134 17.03 4.39 -1.90
N MET A 135 16.03 4.13 -2.76
CA MET A 135 14.69 3.79 -2.27
C MET A 135 14.67 2.48 -1.50
N TYR A 136 15.41 1.46 -1.94
CA TYR A 136 15.61 0.22 -1.18
C TYR A 136 16.32 0.49 0.14
N ASP A 137 17.39 1.27 0.13
CA ASP A 137 18.17 1.54 1.34
C ASP A 137 17.33 2.30 2.37
N ILE A 138 16.59 3.35 2.00
CA ILE A 138 15.74 4.11 2.92
C ILE A 138 14.54 3.28 3.40
N THR A 139 13.88 2.53 2.49
CA THR A 139 12.64 1.81 2.83
C THR A 139 12.91 0.52 3.59
N ILE A 140 14.00 -0.18 3.26
CA ILE A 140 14.26 -1.56 3.71
C ILE A 140 15.51 -1.62 4.59
N ARG A 141 16.64 -1.03 4.19
CA ARG A 141 17.95 -1.36 4.78
C ARG A 141 18.43 -0.45 5.91
N LYS A 142 18.17 0.86 5.84
CA LYS A 142 18.87 1.90 6.61
C LYS A 142 17.96 2.98 7.22
N ASN A 143 16.68 3.08 6.82
CA ASN A 143 15.64 3.98 7.35
C ASN A 143 16.15 5.19 8.17
N ASP A 144 16.12 6.37 7.56
CA ASP A 144 16.65 7.62 8.12
C ASP A 144 16.02 8.04 9.47
N ILE A 145 14.87 7.47 9.85
CA ILE A 145 14.16 7.78 11.11
C ILE A 145 14.75 6.98 12.29
N MET A 146 15.53 5.94 12.01
CA MET A 146 15.99 4.97 13.00
C MET A 146 17.51 5.19 13.26
N PRO A 147 18.00 5.07 14.52
CA PRO A 147 19.40 5.34 14.85
C PRO A 147 20.36 4.53 13.97
N GLN A 148 21.54 5.09 13.66
CA GLN A 148 22.53 4.51 12.70
C GLN A 148 22.95 3.05 12.96
N ASN A 149 22.67 2.49 14.14
CA ASN A 149 22.97 1.10 14.51
C ASN A 149 21.74 0.16 14.53
N SER A 150 20.56 0.65 14.19
CA SER A 150 19.35 -0.18 14.10
C SER A 150 19.24 -0.85 12.74
N ILE A 151 18.66 -2.05 12.69
CA ILE A 151 18.38 -2.79 11.45
C ILE A 151 16.91 -2.53 11.09
N PRO A 152 16.58 -1.51 10.28
CA PRO A 152 15.21 -1.01 10.20
C PRO A 152 14.27 -1.99 9.51
N PHE A 153 14.82 -2.81 8.61
CA PHE A 153 14.16 -3.99 8.07
C PHE A 153 13.51 -4.85 9.17
N LEU A 154 14.28 -5.14 10.22
CA LEU A 154 13.83 -5.98 11.30
C LEU A 154 12.70 -5.31 12.09
N GLY A 155 12.79 -3.99 12.29
CA GLY A 155 11.73 -3.19 12.90
C GLY A 155 10.42 -3.23 12.13
N THR A 156 10.46 -3.07 10.80
CA THR A 156 9.25 -3.16 9.95
C THR A 156 8.61 -4.54 10.05
N TYR A 157 9.40 -5.62 9.96
CA TYR A 157 8.86 -6.97 10.02
C TYR A 157 8.31 -7.32 11.41
N ILE A 158 9.00 -6.91 12.48
CA ILE A 158 8.51 -7.06 13.85
C ILE A 158 7.18 -6.29 14.04
N ALA A 159 7.07 -5.07 13.52
CA ALA A 159 5.84 -4.30 13.60
C ALA A 159 4.66 -5.02 12.92
N PHE A 160 4.88 -5.61 11.73
CA PHE A 160 3.86 -6.43 11.07
C PHE A 160 3.54 -7.69 11.87
N LEU A 161 4.53 -8.38 12.45
CA LEU A 161 4.29 -9.55 13.30
C LEU A 161 3.44 -9.22 14.53
N ILE A 162 3.73 -8.10 15.20
CA ILE A 162 2.93 -7.60 16.33
C ILE A 162 1.51 -7.24 15.87
N ALA A 163 1.38 -6.57 14.72
CA ALA A 163 0.07 -6.25 14.18
C ALA A 163 -0.74 -7.52 13.83
N PHE A 164 -0.09 -8.57 13.31
CA PHE A 164 -0.73 -9.84 12.99
C PHE A 164 -1.13 -10.63 14.24
N SER A 165 -0.34 -10.58 15.31
CA SER A 165 -0.71 -11.22 16.58
C SER A 165 -1.89 -10.54 17.27
N ALA A 166 -2.19 -9.27 16.94
CA ALA A 166 -3.39 -8.59 17.40
C ALA A 166 -4.68 -9.01 16.66
N ILE A 167 -4.57 -9.63 15.46
CA ILE A 167 -5.74 -10.03 14.66
C ILE A 167 -6.66 -10.99 15.44
N PRO A 168 -6.18 -12.10 16.03
CA PRO A 168 -7.04 -13.02 16.78
C PRO A 168 -7.76 -12.34 17.95
N ILE A 169 -7.11 -11.39 18.63
CA ILE A 169 -7.67 -10.69 19.79
C ILE A 169 -8.83 -9.79 19.35
N PHE A 170 -8.60 -8.94 18.35
CA PHE A 170 -9.63 -8.05 17.81
C PHE A 170 -10.79 -8.83 17.19
N TYR A 171 -10.49 -9.94 16.49
CA TYR A 171 -11.51 -10.78 15.89
C TYR A 171 -12.34 -11.53 16.93
N PHE A 172 -11.72 -12.00 18.01
CA PHE A 172 -12.44 -12.60 19.15
C PHE A 172 -13.37 -11.58 19.79
N GLN A 173 -12.90 -10.35 20.03
CA GLN A 173 -13.75 -9.27 20.53
C GLN A 173 -14.91 -9.00 19.57
N TYR A 174 -14.67 -8.89 18.26
CA TYR A 174 -15.71 -8.68 17.25
C TYR A 174 -16.87 -9.70 17.33
N LEU A 175 -16.55 -10.96 17.62
CA LEU A 175 -17.57 -12.03 17.72
C LEU A 175 -18.43 -11.96 18.99
N GLN A 176 -18.04 -11.19 20.01
CA GLN A 176 -18.70 -11.15 21.32
C GLN A 176 -19.46 -9.83 21.57
N GLN A 177 -19.76 -9.08 20.51
CA GLN A 177 -20.28 -7.72 20.65
C GLN A 177 -21.78 -7.69 20.92
N ASN A 178 -22.14 -7.00 22.00
CA ASN A 178 -23.53 -6.85 22.46
C ASN A 178 -24.12 -5.46 22.16
N SER A 179 -23.32 -4.52 21.66
CA SER A 179 -23.77 -3.17 21.32
C SER A 179 -23.36 -2.78 19.90
N PHE A 180 -24.18 -1.93 19.27
CA PHE A 180 -23.96 -1.47 17.90
C PHE A 180 -22.62 -0.74 17.73
N TRP A 181 -22.31 0.17 18.65
CA TRP A 181 -21.07 0.98 18.58
C TRP A 181 -19.83 0.11 18.77
N SER A 182 -19.87 -0.82 19.71
CA SER A 182 -18.76 -1.74 19.97
C SER A 182 -18.57 -2.76 18.83
N TYR A 183 -19.65 -3.19 18.19
CA TYR A 183 -19.59 -3.94 16.94
C TYR A 183 -18.92 -3.15 15.81
N LEU A 184 -19.31 -1.89 15.60
CA LEU A 184 -18.75 -1.07 14.53
C LEU A 184 -17.25 -0.81 14.73
N GLU A 185 -16.86 -0.47 15.96
CA GLU A 185 -15.47 -0.22 16.34
C GLU A 185 -14.60 -1.45 16.09
N THR A 186 -15.03 -2.62 16.59
CA THR A 186 -14.26 -3.86 16.43
C THR A 186 -14.29 -4.41 15.02
N LEU A 187 -15.36 -4.18 14.25
CA LEU A 187 -15.41 -4.46 12.81
C LEU A 187 -14.34 -3.64 12.08
N VAL A 188 -14.31 -2.33 12.30
CA VAL A 188 -13.34 -1.43 11.65
C VAL A 188 -11.92 -1.79 12.08
N GLY A 189 -11.66 -1.95 13.38
CA GLY A 189 -10.35 -2.32 13.92
C GLY A 189 -9.84 -3.65 13.36
N SER A 190 -10.67 -4.69 13.40
CA SER A 190 -10.34 -6.01 12.83
C SER A 190 -10.08 -5.93 11.32
N SER A 191 -10.90 -5.18 10.59
CA SER A 191 -10.77 -5.01 9.14
C SER A 191 -9.48 -4.29 8.77
N ILE A 192 -9.10 -3.24 9.51
CA ILE A 192 -7.83 -2.54 9.32
C ILE A 192 -6.66 -3.51 9.52
N LEU A 193 -6.64 -4.25 10.63
CA LEU A 193 -5.58 -5.21 10.91
C LEU A 193 -5.50 -6.31 9.84
N ILE A 194 -6.63 -6.85 9.40
CA ILE A 194 -6.69 -7.84 8.31
C ILE A 194 -6.16 -7.24 7.01
N SER A 195 -6.47 -5.99 6.69
CA SER A 195 -5.99 -5.32 5.46
C SER A 195 -4.46 -5.17 5.41
N LEU A 196 -3.79 -5.21 6.57
CA LEU A 196 -2.33 -5.18 6.64
C LEU A 196 -1.70 -6.45 6.07
N PHE A 197 -2.40 -7.59 6.07
CA PHE A 197 -1.87 -8.84 5.55
C PHE A 197 -1.60 -8.78 4.03
N PRO A 198 -2.59 -8.50 3.15
CA PRO A 198 -2.30 -8.32 1.74
C PRO A 198 -1.39 -7.11 1.48
N ASN A 199 -1.46 -6.06 2.31
CA ASN A 199 -0.54 -4.92 2.21
C ASN A 199 0.92 -5.33 2.45
N PHE A 200 1.18 -6.16 3.46
CA PHE A 200 2.52 -6.71 3.73
C PHE A 200 3.02 -7.55 2.57
N LEU A 201 2.21 -8.48 2.06
CA LEU A 201 2.59 -9.31 0.91
C LEU A 201 2.93 -8.47 -0.32
N TRP A 202 2.10 -7.46 -0.61
CA TRP A 202 2.22 -6.63 -1.82
C TRP A 202 3.27 -5.53 -1.72
N ASN A 203 3.17 -4.68 -0.68
CA ASN A 203 3.98 -3.47 -0.54
C ASN A 203 5.30 -3.70 0.16
N VAL A 204 5.46 -4.77 0.94
CA VAL A 204 6.71 -5.11 1.62
C VAL A 204 7.41 -6.25 0.90
N LEU A 205 6.88 -7.47 0.93
CA LEU A 205 7.57 -8.66 0.41
C LEU A 205 7.82 -8.55 -1.10
N LEU A 206 6.75 -8.43 -1.89
CA LEU A 206 6.86 -8.41 -3.35
C LEU A 206 7.70 -7.22 -3.83
N LYS A 207 7.45 -6.03 -3.27
CA LYS A 207 8.20 -4.82 -3.60
C LYS A 207 9.69 -4.93 -3.29
N GLN A 208 10.05 -5.53 -2.17
CA GLN A 208 11.44 -5.80 -1.84
C GLN A 208 12.11 -6.74 -2.86
N LEU A 209 11.43 -7.82 -3.26
CA LEU A 209 11.94 -8.73 -4.28
C LEU A 209 12.17 -8.02 -5.62
N ILE A 210 11.22 -7.17 -6.03
CA ILE A 210 11.36 -6.38 -7.26
C ILE A 210 12.48 -5.35 -7.14
N TYR A 211 12.67 -4.68 -6.00
CA TYR A 211 13.83 -3.80 -5.79
C TYR A 211 15.15 -4.53 -6.02
N ILE A 212 15.35 -5.68 -5.37
CA ILE A 212 16.58 -6.48 -5.52
C ILE A 212 16.81 -6.86 -6.98
N LYS A 213 15.75 -7.30 -7.67
CA LYS A 213 15.78 -7.63 -9.10
C LYS A 213 16.22 -6.42 -9.94
N LEU A 214 15.58 -5.26 -9.77
CA LEU A 214 15.85 -4.06 -10.57
C LEU A 214 17.25 -3.47 -10.30
N ILE A 215 17.71 -3.50 -9.04
CA ILE A 215 19.07 -3.08 -8.66
C ILE A 215 20.12 -3.94 -9.36
N ARG A 216 19.93 -5.26 -9.37
CA ARG A 216 20.84 -6.19 -10.07
C ARG A 216 20.83 -5.95 -11.58
N GLN A 217 19.66 -5.85 -12.19
CA GLN A 217 19.51 -5.63 -13.63
C GLN A 217 20.14 -4.30 -14.09
N THR A 218 19.93 -3.22 -13.34
CA THR A 218 20.52 -1.91 -13.67
C THR A 218 22.03 -1.95 -13.55
N LYS A 219 22.58 -2.58 -12.50
CA LYS A 219 24.03 -2.75 -12.34
C LYS A 219 24.67 -3.54 -13.48
N GLU A 220 24.09 -4.68 -13.85
CA GLU A 220 24.59 -5.52 -14.96
C GLU A 220 24.56 -4.77 -16.30
N ARG A 221 23.53 -3.95 -16.53
CA ARG A 221 23.40 -3.14 -17.75
C ARG A 221 24.39 -1.98 -17.83
N ILE A 222 24.82 -1.43 -16.70
CA ILE A 222 25.86 -0.38 -16.64
C ILE A 222 27.20 -0.98 -17.06
N LEU A 223 27.60 -2.09 -16.44
CA LEU A 223 28.86 -2.78 -16.75
C LEU A 223 28.97 -3.19 -18.23
N LYS A 224 27.85 -3.64 -18.83
CA LYS A 224 27.79 -3.99 -20.26
C LYS A 224 27.84 -2.81 -21.23
N SER A 225 27.61 -1.57 -20.78
CA SER A 225 27.78 -0.39 -21.64
C SER A 225 29.18 0.22 -21.54
N GLU A 226 29.97 -0.21 -20.56
CA GLU A 226 31.36 0.21 -20.35
C GLU A 226 32.37 -0.75 -21.00
N THR A 227 31.90 -1.87 -21.56
CA THR A 227 32.67 -2.92 -22.26
C THR A 227 32.34 -2.93 -23.74
#